data_AF-A0A7R8WV02-F1
#
_entry.id   AF-A0A7R8WV02-F1
#
_cell.length_a   1.000
_cell.length_b   1.000
_cell.length_c   1.000
_cell.angle_alpha   90.00
_cell.angle_beta   90.00
_cell.angle_gamma   90.00
#
_symmetry.space_group_name_H-M   'P 1'
#
loop_
_entity.id
_entity.type
_entity.pdbx_description
1 polymer ?
#
loop_
_entity_poly.entity_id
_entity_poly.type
_entity_poly.pdbx_seq_one_letter_code
_entity_poly.pdbx_strand_id
1 'polypeptide(L)'
;MTGHLLGAAGGIEAVFSVLAIRDQVLPPTINLEEPDEGCDLDYVSAPSRVPSSEARLLMLVNGRAESTLPADDRGLLYGDGLFETVRVVEGGLRLWSRHIDRLKRGCESLRIELDFSFDELFEEASTLCRGQSGVLRVTVTRGSGPRGYRIPVMVKSTRVLQFSAGSNFAVPNGPDQGAAVTVCNMRLGRQPVLAGIKHLNRLEQVLARSEW
;
A
#
# COMPACT_ATOMS: atom_id res chain seq x y z
N MET A 1 -27.02 26.72 15.33
CA MET A 1 -26.54 27.62 16.39
C MET A 1 -26.92 26.99 17.72
N THR A 2 -25.96 26.36 18.40
CA THR A 2 -26.17 25.86 19.76
C THR A 2 -26.09 27.05 20.72
N GLY A 3 -26.96 27.09 21.72
CA GLY A 3 -26.98 28.18 22.72
C GLY A 3 -25.78 28.14 23.67
N HIS A 4 -25.86 28.84 24.81
CA HIS A 4 -24.82 28.83 25.84
C HIS A 4 -24.69 27.44 26.50
N LEU A 5 -23.74 26.63 26.05
CA LEU A 5 -23.53 25.24 26.49
C LEU A 5 -22.37 25.15 27.50
N LEU A 6 -22.50 25.71 28.70
CA LEU A 6 -21.41 25.63 29.69
C LEU A 6 -21.20 24.21 30.27
N GLY A 7 -22.22 23.34 30.23
CA GLY A 7 -22.15 21.97 30.79
C GLY A 7 -22.42 20.83 29.80
N ALA A 8 -23.05 21.10 28.65
CA ALA A 8 -23.41 20.10 27.65
C ALA A 8 -22.48 20.07 26.42
N ALA A 9 -21.48 20.96 26.35
CA ALA A 9 -20.55 21.05 25.23
C ALA A 9 -19.80 19.73 24.98
N GLY A 10 -19.25 19.10 26.02
CA GLY A 10 -18.50 17.84 25.88
C GLY A 10 -19.35 16.66 25.38
N GLY A 11 -20.64 16.60 25.75
CA GLY A 11 -21.54 15.55 25.26
C GLY A 11 -21.86 15.72 23.78
N ILE A 12 -22.05 16.96 23.33
CA ILE A 12 -22.29 17.29 21.92
C ILE A 12 -21.03 17.05 21.09
N GLU A 13 -19.86 17.44 21.60
CA GLU A 13 -18.57 17.19 20.98
C GLU A 13 -18.32 15.69 20.80
N ALA A 14 -18.55 14.88 21.85
CA ALA A 14 -18.41 13.43 21.76
C ALA A 14 -19.35 12.82 20.70
N VAL A 15 -20.60 13.28 20.62
CA VAL A 15 -21.53 12.84 19.56
C VAL A 15 -20.99 13.23 18.19
N PHE A 16 -20.51 14.46 17.99
CA PHE A 16 -19.93 14.87 16.71
C PHE A 16 -18.65 14.10 16.36
N SER A 17 -17.77 13.80 17.31
CA SER A 17 -16.59 12.96 17.07
C SER A 17 -16.98 11.54 16.66
N VAL A 18 -17.96 10.94 17.35
CA VAL A 18 -18.47 9.61 17.00
C VAL A 18 -19.11 9.62 15.62
N LEU A 19 -19.91 10.63 15.29
CA LEU A 19 -20.51 10.78 13.97
C LEU A 19 -19.44 11.01 12.89
N ALA A 20 -18.41 11.83 13.15
CA ALA A 20 -17.31 12.07 12.23
C ALA A 20 -16.54 10.78 11.92
N ILE A 21 -16.29 9.95 12.93
CA ILE A 21 -15.67 8.62 12.76
C ILE A 21 -16.61 7.67 12.01
N ARG A 22 -17.89 7.61 12.38
CA ARG A 22 -18.87 6.70 11.77
C ARG A 22 -19.11 7.03 10.30
N ASP A 23 -19.32 8.31 10.01
CA ASP A 23 -19.71 8.80 8.69
C ASP A 23 -18.50 9.13 7.80
N GLN A 24 -17.28 9.08 8.37
CA GLN A 24 -16.04 9.39 7.67
C GLN A 24 -16.08 10.78 7.03
N VAL A 25 -16.57 11.77 7.79
CA VAL A 25 -16.69 13.17 7.38
C VAL A 25 -16.18 14.04 8.52
N LEU A 26 -15.23 14.92 8.22
CA LEU A 26 -14.80 15.95 9.15
C LEU A 26 -15.78 17.13 9.07
N PRO A 27 -16.52 17.44 10.14
CA PRO A 27 -17.42 18.58 10.15
C PRO A 27 -16.61 19.88 10.01
N PRO A 28 -17.15 20.90 9.33
CA PRO A 28 -16.46 22.17 9.19
C PRO A 28 -16.38 22.89 10.54
N THR A 29 -15.28 23.58 10.76
CA THR A 29 -15.16 24.57 11.82
C THR A 29 -16.01 25.77 11.41
N ILE A 30 -17.16 25.92 12.06
CA ILE A 30 -18.12 26.96 11.71
C ILE A 30 -17.50 28.36 11.89
N ASN A 31 -17.70 29.23 10.91
CA ASN A 31 -17.18 30.61 10.86
C ASN A 31 -15.65 30.76 10.78
N LEU A 32 -14.91 29.69 10.44
CA LEU A 32 -13.49 29.80 10.14
C LEU A 32 -13.28 30.18 8.66
N GLU A 33 -13.00 31.45 8.40
CA GLU A 33 -12.67 31.98 7.06
C GLU A 33 -11.17 32.22 6.89
N GLU A 34 -10.52 32.78 7.91
CA GLU A 34 -9.08 33.10 7.93
C GLU A 34 -8.48 32.63 9.27
N PRO A 35 -7.44 31.77 9.26
CA PRO A 35 -6.73 31.38 10.48
C PRO A 35 -5.90 32.54 11.05
N ASP A 36 -5.77 32.59 12.38
CA ASP A 36 -4.89 33.57 13.03
C ASP A 36 -3.41 33.36 12.65
N GLU A 37 -2.64 34.46 12.66
CA GLU A 37 -1.21 34.44 12.37
C GLU A 37 -0.46 33.50 13.35
N GLY A 38 0.30 32.55 12.81
CA GLY A 38 1.06 31.57 13.61
C GLY A 38 0.26 30.33 14.05
N CYS A 39 -0.98 30.18 13.58
CA CYS A 39 -1.83 29.03 13.90
C CYS A 39 -1.58 27.86 12.93
N ASP A 40 -0.98 26.76 13.41
CA ASP A 40 -0.47 25.64 12.60
C ASP A 40 -1.34 24.36 12.63
N LEU A 41 -2.54 24.43 13.20
CA LEU A 41 -3.46 23.29 13.29
C LEU A 41 -4.16 22.99 11.93
N ASP A 42 -4.42 21.71 11.65
CA ASP A 42 -5.18 21.25 10.45
C ASP A 42 -6.68 21.48 10.67
N TYR A 43 -7.15 22.68 10.33
CA TYR A 43 -8.55 23.04 10.39
C TYR A 43 -9.32 22.59 9.16
N VAL A 44 -10.62 22.31 9.35
CA VAL A 44 -11.55 22.08 8.24
C VAL A 44 -12.39 23.34 8.03
N SER A 45 -12.01 24.20 7.08
CA SER A 45 -12.87 25.30 6.62
C SER A 45 -14.05 24.74 5.81
N ALA A 46 -15.17 25.46 5.78
CA ALA A 46 -16.36 25.01 5.03
C ALA A 46 -16.06 24.90 3.52
N PRO A 47 -16.58 23.88 2.80
CA PRO A 47 -17.52 22.83 3.26
C PRO A 47 -16.83 21.69 4.03
N SER A 48 -17.62 20.83 4.70
CA SER A 48 -17.13 19.61 5.36
C SER A 48 -16.15 18.85 4.47
N ARG A 49 -15.00 18.47 5.02
CA ARG A 49 -13.99 17.68 4.32
C ARG A 49 -14.27 16.21 4.58
N VAL A 50 -14.48 15.43 3.52
CA VAL A 50 -14.23 13.99 3.61
C VAL A 50 -12.72 13.87 3.88
N PRO A 51 -12.26 13.23 4.99
CA PRO A 51 -10.84 12.94 5.16
C PRO A 51 -10.36 12.34 3.84
N SER A 52 -9.25 12.81 3.28
CA SER A 52 -8.68 12.27 2.05
C SER A 52 -8.77 10.75 2.14
N SER A 53 -9.72 10.17 1.39
CA SER A 53 -10.33 8.87 1.70
C SER A 53 -9.27 7.93 2.23
N GLU A 54 -9.36 7.49 3.49
CA GLU A 54 -8.46 6.44 3.97
C GLU A 54 -8.52 5.33 2.93
N ALA A 55 -7.38 5.07 2.30
CA ALA A 55 -7.36 4.18 1.16
C ALA A 55 -7.96 2.85 1.60
N ARG A 56 -9.12 2.46 1.04
CA ARG A 56 -9.78 1.22 1.48
C ARG A 56 -8.86 0.07 1.09
N LEU A 57 -8.34 -0.60 2.12
CA LEU A 57 -7.38 -1.68 1.94
C LEU A 57 -8.14 -3.00 1.76
N LEU A 58 -8.04 -3.56 0.56
CA LEU A 58 -8.58 -4.88 0.23
C LEU A 58 -7.44 -5.87 0.07
N MET A 59 -7.57 -7.06 0.64
CA MET A 59 -6.53 -8.08 0.61
C MET A 59 -7.07 -9.43 0.17
N LEU A 60 -6.27 -10.15 -0.61
CA LEU A 60 -6.43 -11.57 -0.89
C LEU A 60 -5.11 -12.29 -0.57
N VAL A 61 -5.19 -13.41 0.13
CA VAL A 61 -4.09 -14.37 0.30
C VAL A 61 -4.53 -15.67 -0.35
N ASN A 62 -3.80 -16.13 -1.37
CA ASN A 62 -4.12 -17.34 -2.14
C ASN A 62 -5.58 -17.39 -2.61
N GLY A 63 -6.07 -16.26 -3.14
CA GLY A 63 -7.44 -16.10 -3.66
C GLY A 63 -8.53 -15.91 -2.60
N ARG A 64 -8.19 -15.89 -1.31
CA ARG A 64 -9.15 -15.75 -0.20
C ARG A 64 -9.05 -14.39 0.47
N ALA A 65 -10.18 -13.83 0.89
CA ALA A 65 -10.23 -12.57 1.64
C ALA A 65 -9.66 -12.76 3.05
N GLU A 66 -8.34 -12.64 3.17
CA GLU A 66 -7.56 -12.83 4.38
C GLU A 66 -6.52 -11.71 4.50
N SER A 67 -6.13 -11.39 5.73
CA SER A 67 -5.11 -10.37 6.05
C SER A 67 -3.93 -10.94 6.85
N THR A 68 -3.88 -12.26 6.99
CA THR A 68 -2.87 -12.99 7.75
C THR A 68 -2.16 -14.00 6.88
N LEU A 69 -0.92 -14.32 7.26
CA LEU A 69 -0.07 -15.27 6.57
C LEU A 69 0.68 -16.09 7.62
N PRO A 70 0.98 -17.38 7.39
CA PRO A 70 1.64 -18.21 8.38
C PRO A 70 2.99 -17.63 8.83
N ALA A 71 3.27 -17.69 10.13
CA ALA A 71 4.52 -17.14 10.69
C ALA A 71 5.78 -17.88 10.18
N ASP A 72 5.63 -19.06 9.58
CA ASP A 72 6.70 -19.84 8.97
C ASP A 72 6.87 -19.60 7.46
N ASP A 73 6.15 -18.63 6.89
CA ASP A 73 6.32 -18.22 5.49
C ASP A 73 7.73 -17.66 5.27
N ARG A 74 8.38 -18.14 4.22
CA ARG A 74 9.78 -17.79 3.92
C ARG A 74 9.95 -16.36 3.42
N GLY A 75 8.90 -15.74 2.89
CA GLY A 75 8.86 -14.31 2.59
C GLY A 75 9.02 -13.48 3.86
N LEU A 76 8.35 -13.86 4.95
CA LEU A 76 8.53 -13.24 6.27
C LEU A 76 9.92 -13.53 6.85
N LEU A 77 10.34 -14.80 6.83
CA LEU A 77 11.57 -15.23 7.51
C LEU A 77 12.86 -14.77 6.82
N TYR A 78 12.88 -14.71 5.48
CA TYR A 78 14.11 -14.52 4.71
C TYR A 78 13.99 -13.51 3.56
N GLY A 79 12.82 -12.88 3.37
CA GLY A 79 12.56 -12.09 2.17
C GLY A 79 12.58 -12.95 0.89
N ASP A 80 12.26 -14.25 1.00
CA ASP A 80 12.29 -15.23 -0.08
C ASP A 80 11.04 -15.08 -0.97
N GLY A 81 11.03 -14.00 -1.75
CA GLY A 81 9.90 -13.63 -2.58
C GLY A 81 10.14 -12.37 -3.41
N LEU A 82 9.11 -12.01 -4.16
CA LEU A 82 9.07 -10.91 -5.12
C LEU A 82 7.82 -10.08 -4.88
N PHE A 83 7.81 -8.86 -5.38
CA PHE A 83 6.59 -8.06 -5.41
C PHE A 83 6.51 -7.15 -6.63
N GLU A 84 5.29 -6.80 -6.98
CA GLU A 84 4.93 -5.84 -8.00
C GLU A 84 4.01 -4.78 -7.41
N THR A 85 4.04 -3.58 -7.97
CA THR A 85 3.19 -2.45 -7.55
C THR A 85 2.60 -1.83 -8.80
N VAL A 86 1.32 -2.10 -9.02
CA VAL A 86 0.58 -1.82 -10.24
C VAL A 86 -0.34 -0.63 -10.01
N ARG A 87 -0.26 0.38 -10.89
CA ARG A 87 -1.23 1.47 -10.90
C ARG A 87 -2.55 0.96 -11.47
N VAL A 88 -3.64 1.22 -10.75
CA VAL A 88 -5.00 0.89 -11.17
C VAL A 88 -5.73 2.18 -11.48
N VAL A 89 -6.36 2.26 -12.65
CA VAL A 89 -7.21 3.39 -13.04
C VAL A 89 -8.53 2.85 -13.55
N GLU A 90 -9.61 3.14 -12.85
CA GLU A 90 -10.98 2.69 -13.19
C GLU A 90 -11.06 1.17 -13.40
N GLY A 91 -10.39 0.41 -12.52
CA GLY A 91 -10.25 -1.05 -12.61
C GLY A 91 -9.22 -1.54 -13.62
N GLY A 92 -8.68 -0.69 -14.48
CA GLY A 92 -7.65 -1.05 -15.45
C GLY A 92 -6.27 -1.21 -14.81
N LEU A 93 -5.72 -2.43 -14.84
CA LEU A 93 -4.37 -2.76 -14.39
C LEU A 93 -3.32 -2.23 -15.38
N ARG A 94 -2.68 -1.10 -15.07
CA ARG A 94 -1.78 -0.43 -16.02
C ARG A 94 -0.47 -1.19 -16.18
N LEU A 95 -0.03 -1.34 -17.44
CA LEU A 95 1.21 -2.03 -17.83
C LEU A 95 1.33 -3.46 -17.28
N TRP A 96 0.21 -4.14 -17.07
CA TRP A 96 0.16 -5.48 -16.46
C TRP A 96 1.15 -6.47 -17.06
N SER A 97 1.23 -6.57 -18.39
CA SER A 97 2.17 -7.47 -19.08
C SER A 97 3.63 -7.24 -18.65
N ARG A 98 4.05 -5.98 -18.50
CA ARG A 98 5.41 -5.63 -18.06
C ARG A 98 5.66 -6.00 -16.59
N HIS A 99 4.65 -5.86 -15.73
CA HIS A 99 4.72 -6.32 -14.34
C HIS A 99 4.89 -7.84 -14.28
N ILE A 100 4.12 -8.59 -15.07
CA ILE A 100 4.19 -10.04 -15.14
C ILE A 100 5.52 -10.51 -15.72
N ASP A 101 6.04 -9.87 -16.76
CA ASP A 101 7.36 -10.21 -17.32
C ASP A 101 8.48 -10.03 -16.29
N ARG A 102 8.41 -8.98 -15.47
CA ARG A 102 9.38 -8.77 -14.38
C ARG A 102 9.22 -9.79 -13.26
N LEU A 103 7.99 -10.11 -12.88
CA LEU A 103 7.70 -11.15 -11.89
C LEU A 103 8.23 -12.52 -12.34
N LYS A 104 7.97 -12.91 -13.60
CA LYS A 104 8.49 -14.14 -14.23
C LYS A 104 10.00 -14.25 -14.14
N ARG A 105 10.73 -13.23 -14.60
CA ARG A 105 12.21 -13.19 -14.50
C ARG A 105 12.69 -13.27 -13.06
N GLY A 106 11.96 -12.65 -12.13
CA GLY A 106 12.22 -12.76 -10.70
C GLY A 106 12.07 -14.19 -10.18
N CYS A 107 10.96 -14.87 -10.54
CA CYS A 107 10.70 -16.25 -10.14
C CYS A 107 11.76 -17.19 -10.69
N GLU A 108 12.17 -17.01 -11.94
CA GLU A 108 13.28 -17.75 -12.56
C GLU A 108 14.59 -17.54 -11.79
N SER A 109 14.95 -16.28 -11.50
CA SER A 109 16.18 -15.94 -10.78
C SER A 109 16.22 -16.51 -9.36
N LEU A 110 15.09 -16.52 -8.67
CA LEU A 110 14.95 -17.07 -7.31
C LEU A 110 14.57 -18.56 -7.29
N ARG A 111 14.35 -19.17 -8.46
CA ARG A 111 13.86 -20.56 -8.59
C ARG A 111 12.59 -20.79 -7.76
N ILE A 112 11.64 -19.85 -7.82
CA ILE A 112 10.32 -19.99 -7.19
C ILE A 112 9.40 -20.63 -8.22
N GLU A 113 8.92 -21.83 -7.92
CA GLU A 113 7.86 -22.48 -8.68
C GLU A 113 6.51 -21.97 -8.17
N LEU A 114 5.64 -21.57 -9.11
CA LEU A 114 4.30 -21.08 -8.79
C LEU A 114 3.29 -22.22 -8.91
N ASP A 115 2.40 -22.32 -7.93
CA ASP A 115 1.29 -23.27 -7.91
C ASP A 115 -0.02 -22.68 -8.44
N PHE A 116 0.06 -21.54 -9.12
CA PHE A 116 -1.04 -20.84 -9.77
C PHE A 116 -0.60 -20.26 -11.12
N SER A 117 -1.56 -19.96 -12.00
CA SER A 117 -1.29 -19.36 -13.31
C SER A 117 -1.31 -17.83 -13.26
N PHE A 118 -0.67 -17.18 -14.24
CA PHE A 118 -0.75 -15.72 -14.37
C PHE A 118 -2.15 -15.24 -14.79
N ASP A 119 -2.94 -16.10 -15.42
CA ASP A 119 -4.33 -15.81 -15.78
C ASP A 119 -5.21 -15.81 -14.52
N GLU A 120 -5.02 -16.79 -13.63
CA GLU A 120 -5.68 -16.83 -12.31
C GLU A 120 -5.35 -15.57 -11.50
N LEU A 121 -4.07 -15.19 -11.45
CA LEU A 121 -3.63 -13.97 -10.78
C LEU A 121 -4.26 -12.70 -11.39
N PHE A 122 -4.41 -12.66 -12.71
CA PHE A 122 -5.04 -11.53 -13.41
C PHE A 122 -6.53 -11.42 -13.10
N GLU A 123 -7.26 -12.54 -13.06
CA GLU A 123 -8.68 -12.58 -12.71
C GLU A 123 -8.92 -12.13 -11.27
N GLU A 124 -8.10 -12.59 -10.33
CA GLU A 124 -8.14 -12.15 -8.93
C GLU A 124 -7.88 -10.65 -8.82
N ALA A 125 -6.82 -10.15 -9.47
CA ALA A 125 -6.47 -8.74 -9.46
C ALA A 125 -7.56 -7.85 -10.08
N SER A 126 -8.11 -8.26 -11.22
CA SER A 126 -9.17 -7.53 -11.93
C SER A 126 -10.46 -7.50 -11.11
N THR A 127 -10.78 -8.59 -10.42
CA THR A 127 -11.94 -8.65 -9.53
C THR A 127 -11.75 -7.76 -8.30
N LEU A 128 -10.59 -7.84 -7.64
CA LEU A 128 -10.28 -7.04 -6.44
C LEU A 128 -10.33 -5.53 -6.71
N CYS A 129 -9.91 -5.12 -7.91
CA CYS A 129 -9.78 -3.72 -8.29
C CYS A 129 -10.98 -3.16 -9.07
N ARG A 130 -12.03 -3.96 -9.29
CA ARG A 130 -13.12 -3.64 -10.23
C ARG A 130 -13.72 -2.26 -9.99
N GLY A 131 -13.74 -1.44 -11.04
CA GLY A 131 -14.35 -0.11 -11.05
C GLY A 131 -13.66 0.94 -10.16
N GLN A 132 -12.50 0.63 -9.59
CA GLN A 132 -11.80 1.50 -8.64
C GLN A 132 -10.44 1.95 -9.16
N SER A 133 -9.99 3.13 -8.74
CA SER A 133 -8.63 3.62 -8.96
C SER A 133 -7.82 3.47 -7.68
N GLY A 134 -6.52 3.24 -7.80
CA GLY A 134 -5.64 3.05 -6.64
C GLY A 134 -4.33 2.36 -7.01
N VAL A 135 -3.73 1.68 -6.03
CA VAL A 135 -2.52 0.90 -6.23
C VAL A 135 -2.70 -0.53 -5.73
N LEU A 136 -2.42 -1.47 -6.62
CA LEU A 136 -2.41 -2.90 -6.33
C LEU A 136 -0.96 -3.35 -6.12
N ARG A 137 -0.65 -3.86 -4.94
CA ARG A 137 0.57 -4.61 -4.68
C ARG A 137 0.29 -6.10 -4.85
N VAL A 138 1.08 -6.76 -5.68
CA VAL A 138 1.12 -8.22 -5.78
C VAL A 138 2.40 -8.68 -5.12
N THR A 139 2.34 -9.59 -4.16
CA THR A 139 3.50 -10.19 -3.51
C THR A 139 3.45 -11.69 -3.72
N VAL A 140 4.59 -12.29 -4.07
CA VAL A 140 4.74 -13.74 -4.22
C VAL A 140 5.88 -14.19 -3.33
N THR A 141 5.66 -15.20 -2.51
CA THR A 141 6.70 -15.83 -1.68
C THR A 141 6.84 -17.29 -2.07
N ARG A 142 7.97 -17.90 -1.67
CA ARG A 142 8.12 -19.36 -1.76
C ARG A 142 7.12 -20.14 -0.88
N GLY A 143 6.40 -19.47 0.00
CA GLY A 143 5.46 -20.08 0.96
C GLY A 143 6.11 -20.58 2.24
N SER A 144 5.32 -21.26 3.06
CA SER A 144 5.76 -21.92 4.30
C SER A 144 6.67 -23.12 4.03
N GLY A 145 7.65 -23.35 4.91
CA GLY A 145 8.54 -24.51 4.80
C GLY A 145 9.40 -24.73 6.03
N PRO A 146 10.22 -25.81 6.04
CA PRO A 146 11.10 -26.10 7.15
C PRO A 146 12.10 -24.96 7.41
N ARG A 147 12.58 -24.89 8.66
CA ARG A 147 13.60 -23.91 9.07
C ARG A 147 14.90 -24.11 8.29
N GLY A 148 15.64 -23.01 8.10
CA GLY A 148 16.91 -22.97 7.39
C GLY A 148 16.79 -22.49 5.94
N TYR A 149 17.95 -22.31 5.31
CA TYR A 149 18.06 -21.65 4.01
C TYR A 149 17.87 -22.57 2.79
N ARG A 150 17.89 -23.90 2.99
CA ARG A 150 17.73 -24.85 1.89
C ARG A 150 16.36 -24.68 1.24
N ILE A 151 16.34 -24.62 -0.11
CA ILE A 151 15.11 -24.60 -0.89
C ILE A 151 14.36 -25.93 -0.65
N PRO A 152 13.13 -25.90 -0.13
CA PRO A 152 12.34 -27.11 0.08
C PRO A 152 11.93 -27.76 -1.25
N VAL A 153 11.78 -29.09 -1.25
CA VAL A 153 11.43 -29.86 -2.46
C VAL A 153 9.94 -29.76 -2.81
N MET A 154 9.07 -29.60 -1.81
CA MET A 154 7.63 -29.45 -2.01
C MET A 154 7.12 -28.30 -1.15
N VAL A 155 6.84 -27.16 -1.78
CA VAL A 155 6.24 -26.00 -1.14
C VAL A 155 5.23 -25.38 -2.08
N LYS A 156 4.10 -24.96 -1.51
CA LYS A 156 3.09 -24.18 -2.21
C LYS A 156 3.47 -22.72 -2.13
N SER A 157 3.63 -22.07 -3.27
CA SER A 157 3.92 -20.64 -3.29
C SER A 157 2.75 -19.87 -2.67
N THR A 158 3.04 -18.71 -2.08
CA THR A 158 1.98 -17.84 -1.56
C THR A 158 1.89 -16.59 -2.40
N ARG A 159 0.67 -16.23 -2.80
CA ARG A 159 0.36 -14.95 -3.46
C ARG A 159 -0.49 -14.08 -2.54
N VAL A 160 -0.10 -12.83 -2.42
CA VAL A 160 -0.82 -11.80 -1.66
C VAL A 160 -1.13 -10.64 -2.58
N LEU A 161 -2.40 -10.32 -2.74
CA LEU A 161 -2.85 -9.12 -3.45
C LEU A 161 -3.33 -8.13 -2.41
N GLN A 162 -2.79 -6.92 -2.42
CA GLN A 162 -3.16 -5.83 -1.53
C GLN A 162 -3.51 -4.62 -2.38
N PHE A 163 -4.78 -4.24 -2.41
CA PHE A 163 -5.28 -3.10 -3.17
C PHE A 163 -5.63 -1.96 -2.22
N SER A 164 -4.98 -0.82 -2.41
CA SER A 164 -5.31 0.44 -1.73
C SER A 164 -6.20 1.27 -2.65
N ALA A 165 -7.52 1.18 -2.47
CA ALA A 165 -8.48 1.92 -3.29
C ALA A 165 -8.51 3.40 -2.90
N GLY A 166 -8.65 4.30 -3.87
CA GLY A 166 -8.69 5.75 -3.63
C GLY A 166 -7.32 6.37 -3.30
N SER A 167 -6.25 5.57 -3.26
CA SER A 167 -4.90 6.09 -3.05
C SER A 167 -4.49 7.00 -4.22
N ASN A 168 -4.48 8.31 -4.00
CA ASN A 168 -3.99 9.29 -4.98
C ASN A 168 -2.49 9.52 -4.76
N PHE A 169 -1.67 8.91 -5.62
CA PHE A 169 -0.26 9.25 -5.73
C PHE A 169 -0.11 10.45 -6.66
N ALA A 170 -0.58 11.61 -6.20
CA ALA A 170 -0.23 12.87 -6.85
C ALA A 170 1.28 13.08 -6.68
N VAL A 171 1.97 13.49 -7.75
CA VAL A 171 3.33 14.00 -7.64
C VAL A 171 3.23 15.24 -6.75
N PRO A 172 3.96 15.33 -5.62
CA PRO A 172 3.99 16.56 -4.84
C PRO A 172 4.36 17.71 -5.77
N ASN A 173 3.49 18.72 -5.85
CA ASN A 173 3.62 19.90 -6.72
C ASN A 173 3.38 19.70 -8.23
N GLY A 174 2.93 18.52 -8.66
CA GLY A 174 2.59 18.24 -10.06
C GLY A 174 3.79 17.85 -10.93
N PRO A 175 3.55 17.29 -12.13
CA PRO A 175 4.60 16.74 -12.99
C PRO A 175 5.56 17.79 -13.55
N ASP A 176 5.13 19.05 -13.63
CA ASP A 176 5.89 20.12 -14.29
C ASP A 176 6.88 20.84 -13.36
N GLN A 177 6.80 20.61 -12.05
CA GLN A 177 7.64 21.32 -11.06
C GLN A 177 8.98 20.64 -10.77
N GLY A 178 9.30 19.56 -11.49
CA GLY A 178 10.51 18.79 -11.24
C GLY A 178 10.50 18.10 -9.87
N ALA A 179 11.60 17.42 -9.53
CA ALA A 179 11.77 16.76 -8.23
C ALA A 179 13.09 17.19 -7.59
N ALA A 180 13.04 17.54 -6.30
CA ALA A 180 14.25 17.70 -5.51
C ALA A 180 14.86 16.32 -5.26
N VAL A 181 16.16 16.16 -5.56
CA VAL A 181 16.89 14.90 -5.35
C VAL A 181 18.13 15.15 -4.52
N THR A 182 18.49 14.16 -3.71
CA THR A 182 19.72 14.16 -2.91
C THR A 182 20.50 12.87 -3.15
N VAL A 183 21.78 12.87 -2.83
CA VAL A 183 22.66 11.70 -2.93
C VAL A 183 22.75 11.04 -1.56
N CYS A 184 22.14 9.86 -1.42
CA CYS A 184 22.27 9.05 -0.20
C CYS A 184 23.72 8.56 -0.01
N ASN A 185 24.13 8.45 1.25
CA ASN A 185 25.35 7.79 1.68
C ASN A 185 25.23 6.26 1.56
N MET A 186 24.04 5.71 1.81
CA MET A 186 23.74 4.29 1.63
C MET A 186 24.09 3.83 0.21
N ARG A 187 24.80 2.70 0.12
CA ARG A 187 25.21 2.08 -1.15
C ARG A 187 24.46 0.78 -1.34
N LEU A 188 24.10 0.49 -2.59
CA LEU A 188 23.48 -0.78 -2.95
C LEU A 188 24.53 -1.89 -3.07
N GLY A 189 24.24 -3.05 -2.50
CA GLY A 189 25.03 -4.25 -2.66
C GLY A 189 25.12 -4.69 -4.12
N ARG A 190 26.30 -5.19 -4.51
CA ARG A 190 26.54 -5.68 -5.88
C ARG A 190 26.36 -7.19 -5.92
N GLN A 191 25.15 -7.63 -6.20
CA GLN A 191 24.80 -9.05 -6.35
C GLN A 191 24.19 -9.30 -7.74
N PRO A 192 24.96 -9.82 -8.72
CA PRO A 192 24.50 -9.99 -10.10
C PRO A 192 23.23 -10.84 -10.24
N VAL A 193 23.07 -11.87 -9.39
CA VAL A 193 21.89 -12.76 -9.45
C VAL A 193 20.60 -12.05 -9.02
N LEU A 194 20.71 -11.04 -8.16
CA LEU A 194 19.57 -10.26 -7.64
C LEU A 194 19.40 -8.92 -8.39
N ALA A 195 20.32 -8.59 -9.30
CA ALA A 195 20.27 -7.35 -10.05
C ALA A 195 19.06 -7.35 -10.99
N GLY A 196 18.28 -6.25 -10.97
CA GLY A 196 17.15 -6.06 -11.89
C GLY A 196 15.85 -6.76 -11.50
N ILE A 197 15.82 -7.56 -10.44
CA ILE A 197 14.58 -8.20 -9.94
C ILE A 197 13.97 -7.42 -8.76
N LYS A 198 12.64 -7.51 -8.61
CA LYS A 198 11.89 -6.81 -7.57
C LYS A 198 11.63 -7.69 -6.33
N HIS A 199 12.70 -8.21 -5.73
CA HIS A 199 12.66 -9.08 -4.54
C HIS A 199 12.24 -8.37 -3.23
N LEU A 200 11.92 -9.13 -2.18
CA LEU A 200 11.47 -8.62 -0.86
C LEU A 200 12.59 -8.11 0.06
N ASN A 201 13.84 -8.47 -0.20
CA ASN A 201 15.00 -7.94 0.55
C ASN A 201 15.22 -6.44 0.28
N ARG A 202 14.48 -5.57 0.98
CA ARG A 202 14.42 -4.11 0.72
C ARG A 202 14.98 -3.24 1.83
N LEU A 203 15.71 -3.82 2.78
CA LEU A 203 16.32 -3.07 3.87
C LEU A 203 17.25 -1.96 3.36
N GLU A 204 17.98 -2.16 2.26
CA GLU A 204 18.82 -1.10 1.69
C GLU A 204 18.00 0.14 1.28
N GLN A 205 16.80 -0.06 0.72
CA GLN A 205 15.92 1.06 0.36
C GLN A 205 15.29 1.71 1.59
N VAL A 206 15.01 0.93 2.64
CA VAL A 206 14.53 1.46 3.93
C VAL A 206 15.60 2.36 4.56
N LEU A 207 16.85 1.89 4.63
CA LEU A 207 17.96 2.66 5.17
C LEU A 207 18.24 3.91 4.35
N ALA A 208 18.28 3.80 3.02
CA ALA A 208 18.46 4.96 2.14
C ALA A 208 17.34 6.00 2.31
N ARG A 209 16.08 5.57 2.53
CA ARG A 209 14.94 6.47 2.75
C ARG A 209 14.99 7.14 4.12
N SER A 210 15.64 6.55 5.12
CA SER A 210 15.79 7.14 6.46
C SER A 210 16.83 8.25 6.57
N GLU A 211 17.59 8.52 5.50
CA GLU A 211 18.58 9.61 5.48
C GLU A 211 17.96 11.01 5.33
N TRP A 212 16.66 11.10 5.00
CA TRP A 212 15.91 12.34 4.77
C TRP A 212 14.39 12.09 4.84
#